data_AF-A0A1Z9LJZ4-F1
#
_entry.id   AF-A0A1Z9LJZ4-F1
#
_cell.length_a   1.000
_cell.length_b   1.000
_cell.length_c   1.000
_cell.angle_alpha   90.00
_cell.angle_beta   90.00
_cell.angle_gamma   90.00
#
_symmetry.space_group_name_H-M   'P 1'
#
loop_
_entity.id
_entity.type
_entity.pdbx_description
1 polymer ?
#
loop_
_entity_poly.entity_id
_entity_poly.type
_entity_poly.pdbx_seq_one_letter_code
_entity_poly.pdbx_strand_id
1 'polypeptide(L)'
;MPTRQTSSSGKSKSPRIQVVLPEDLCARLTAMAEHESRTVSNMARVLIQQGVQRHEQSQAAAAPPISREEQLRSALESQPPRRLRGAPRRLRLYRPG
;
A
#
# COMPACT_ATOMS: atom_id res chain seq x y z
N MET A 1 10.85 -48.97 6.79
CA MET A 1 10.36 -47.85 7.62
C MET A 1 10.94 -46.55 7.06
N PRO A 2 10.18 -45.72 6.31
CA PRO A 2 10.69 -44.47 5.77
C PRO A 2 10.35 -43.29 6.71
N THR A 3 11.38 -42.63 7.25
CA THR A 3 11.26 -41.44 8.08
C THR A 3 10.94 -40.22 7.22
N ARG A 4 9.65 -39.86 7.10
CA ARG A 4 9.22 -38.62 6.45
C ARG A 4 9.38 -37.45 7.43
N GLN A 5 10.54 -36.80 7.37
CA GLN A 5 10.81 -35.56 8.09
C GLN A 5 9.92 -34.46 7.48
N THR A 6 8.79 -34.16 8.12
CA THR A 6 7.99 -32.98 7.79
C THR A 6 8.46 -31.84 8.68
N SER A 7 8.81 -30.71 8.07
CA SER A 7 9.31 -29.53 8.77
C SER A 7 8.23 -29.01 9.73
N SER A 8 8.51 -29.08 11.03
CA SER A 8 7.70 -28.52 12.11
C SER A 8 7.76 -26.99 12.11
N SER A 9 7.04 -26.35 11.20
CA SER A 9 6.62 -24.96 11.35
C SER A 9 5.33 -24.82 10.56
N GLY A 10 4.19 -24.64 11.22
CA GLY A 10 2.85 -24.63 10.63
C GLY A 10 2.55 -23.52 9.61
N LYS A 11 3.58 -22.92 9.00
CA LYS A 11 3.50 -21.96 7.91
C LYS A 11 3.64 -22.72 6.60
N SER A 12 2.59 -22.77 5.80
CA SER A 12 2.63 -23.33 4.45
C SER A 12 3.75 -22.66 3.65
N LYS A 13 4.51 -23.45 2.90
CA LYS A 13 5.54 -22.92 1.99
C LYS A 13 4.88 -21.95 1.03
N SER A 14 5.51 -20.80 0.78
CA SER A 14 5.00 -19.82 -0.18
C SER A 14 4.79 -20.47 -1.56
N PRO A 15 3.72 -20.10 -2.29
CA PRO A 15 3.46 -20.63 -3.62
C PRO A 15 4.65 -20.33 -4.54
N ARG A 16 5.01 -21.31 -5.36
CA ARG A 16 6.11 -21.20 -6.32
C ARG A 16 5.59 -20.61 -7.62
N ILE A 17 6.31 -19.63 -8.15
CA ILE A 17 6.01 -19.02 -9.45
C ILE A 17 7.10 -19.49 -10.42
N GLN A 18 6.69 -20.03 -11.57
CA GLN A 18 7.57 -20.33 -12.69
C GLN A 18 7.25 -19.37 -13.82
N VAL A 19 8.27 -18.85 -14.48
CA VAL A 19 8.12 -17.87 -15.57
C VAL A 19 8.98 -18.30 -16.75
N VAL A 20 8.45 -18.12 -17.95
CA VAL A 20 9.21 -18.25 -19.20
C VAL A 20 9.64 -16.85 -19.60
N LEU A 21 10.95 -16.61 -19.67
CA LEU A 21 11.54 -15.30 -19.99
C LEU A 21 12.17 -15.36 -21.38
N PRO A 22 12.15 -14.25 -22.15
CA PRO A 22 12.98 -14.11 -23.34
C PRO A 22 14.47 -14.25 -23.00
N GLU A 23 15.25 -14.78 -23.95
CA GLU A 23 16.68 -15.07 -23.76
C GLU A 23 17.47 -13.81 -23.36
N ASP A 24 17.25 -12.69 -24.05
CA ASP A 24 17.92 -11.43 -23.76
C ASP A 24 17.67 -10.94 -22.32
N LEU A 25 16.44 -11.15 -21.81
CA LEU A 25 16.09 -10.73 -20.46
C LEU A 25 16.76 -11.64 -19.42
N CYS A 26 16.84 -12.94 -19.69
CA CYS A 26 17.56 -13.89 -18.86
C CYS A 26 19.05 -13.51 -18.78
N ALA A 27 19.69 -13.22 -19.91
CA ALA A 27 21.09 -12.81 -19.97
C ALA A 27 21.36 -11.54 -19.14
N ARG A 28 20.51 -10.51 -19.26
CA ARG A 28 20.63 -9.28 -18.45
C ARG A 28 20.46 -9.55 -16.95
N LEU A 29 19.51 -10.40 -16.57
CA LEU A 29 19.32 -10.79 -15.17
C LEU A 29 20.53 -11.54 -14.60
N THR A 30 21.12 -12.43 -15.39
CA THR A 30 22.35 -13.16 -15.01
C THR A 30 23.50 -12.19 -14.77
N ALA A 31 23.75 -11.26 -15.68
CA ALA A 31 24.82 -10.28 -15.53
C ALA A 31 24.65 -9.39 -14.27
N MET A 32 23.42 -8.93 -13.99
CA MET A 32 23.13 -8.18 -12.75
C MET A 32 23.34 -9.04 -11.49
N ALA A 33 22.92 -10.30 -11.55
CA ALA A 33 23.06 -11.23 -10.43
C ALA A 33 24.54 -11.53 -10.11
N GLU A 34 25.36 -11.74 -11.13
CA GLU A 34 26.82 -11.91 -11.00
C GLU A 34 27.47 -10.67 -10.38
N HIS A 35 27.14 -9.48 -10.88
CA HIS A 35 27.67 -8.22 -10.36
C HIS A 35 27.35 -7.99 -8.87
N GLU A 36 26.16 -8.41 -8.42
CA GLU A 36 25.75 -8.28 -7.01
C GLU A 36 26.04 -9.53 -6.15
N SER A 37 26.72 -10.54 -6.68
CA SER A 37 26.98 -11.82 -5.99
C SER A 37 25.71 -12.50 -5.45
N ARG A 38 24.64 -12.48 -6.26
CA ARG A 38 23.32 -13.06 -5.93
C ARG A 38 22.95 -14.13 -6.97
N THR A 39 22.02 -15.01 -6.60
CA THR A 39 21.43 -15.93 -7.59
C THR A 39 20.42 -15.19 -8.46
N VAL A 40 20.25 -15.65 -9.71
CA VAL A 40 19.27 -15.08 -10.65
C VAL A 40 17.86 -15.02 -10.06
N SER A 41 17.42 -16.08 -9.37
CA SER A 41 16.11 -16.12 -8.70
C SER A 41 15.97 -15.08 -7.59
N ASN A 42 17.03 -14.84 -6.81
CA ASN A 42 17.02 -13.81 -5.77
C ASN A 42 17.02 -12.41 -6.40
N MET A 43 17.80 -12.20 -7.46
CA MET A 43 17.82 -10.94 -8.20
C MET A 43 16.44 -10.61 -8.77
N ALA A 44 15.81 -11.58 -9.45
CA ALA A 44 14.46 -11.43 -9.98
C ALA A 44 13.45 -11.09 -8.87
N ARG A 45 13.52 -11.76 -7.72
CA ARG A 45 12.65 -11.47 -6.57
C ARG A 45 12.81 -10.02 -6.09
N VAL A 46 14.04 -9.54 -5.94
CA VAL A 46 14.31 -8.16 -5.48
C VAL A 46 13.79 -7.13 -6.47
N LEU A 47 14.06 -7.33 -7.77
CA LEU A 47 13.60 -6.42 -8.82
C LEU A 47 12.08 -6.37 -8.93
N ILE A 48 11.39 -7.52 -8.78
CA ILE A 48 9.92 -7.57 -8.72
C ILE A 48 9.40 -6.79 -7.52
N GLN A 49 9.98 -6.98 -6.33
CA GLN A 49 9.56 -6.26 -5.12
C GLN A 49 9.73 -4.74 -5.28
N GLN A 50 10.89 -4.30 -5.78
CA GLN A 50 11.14 -2.87 -6.06
C GLN A 50 10.22 -2.32 -7.16
N GLY A 51 9.92 -3.12 -8.18
CA GLY A 51 8.98 -2.76 -9.24
C GLY A 51 7.57 -2.51 -8.70
N VAL A 52 7.05 -3.42 -7.88
CA VAL A 52 5.73 -3.28 -7.23
C VAL A 52 5.69 -2.04 -6.34
N GLN A 53 6.70 -1.85 -5.49
CA GLN A 53 6.75 -0.70 -4.59
C GLN A 53 6.78 0.63 -5.36
N ARG A 54 7.55 0.73 -6.44
CA ARG A 54 7.58 1.93 -7.29
C ARG A 54 6.24 2.17 -7.97
N HIS A 55 5.59 1.12 -8.45
CA HIS A 55 4.29 1.21 -9.09
C HIS A 55 3.19 1.70 -8.13
N GLU A 56 3.18 1.20 -6.89
CA GLU A 56 2.26 1.66 -5.83
C GLU A 56 2.53 3.12 -5.46
N GLN A 57 3.79 3.52 -5.33
CA GLN A 57 4.16 4.92 -5.05
C GLN A 57 3.75 5.86 -6.18
N SER A 58 3.96 5.45 -7.44
CA SER A 58 3.53 6.24 -8.60
C SER A 58 2.01 6.38 -8.67
N GLN A 59 1.24 5.34 -8.32
CA GLN A 59 -0.21 5.45 -8.22
C GLN A 59 -0.67 6.37 -7.10
N ALA A 60 -0.03 6.30 -5.93
CA ALA A 60 -0.33 7.19 -4.80
C ALA A 60 0.01 8.66 -5.12
N ALA A 61 1.07 8.90 -5.89
CA ALA A 61 1.44 10.24 -6.36
C ALA A 61 0.58 10.75 -7.54
N ALA A 62 -0.01 9.84 -8.33
CA ALA A 62 -0.92 10.17 -9.42
C ALA A 62 -2.37 10.41 -8.96
N ALA A 63 -2.73 9.97 -7.75
CA ALA A 63 -3.95 10.44 -7.11
C ALA A 63 -3.84 11.96 -6.94
N PRO A 64 -4.84 12.75 -7.37
CA PRO A 64 -4.79 14.19 -7.17
C PRO A 64 -4.58 14.45 -5.68
N PRO A 65 -3.66 15.35 -5.29
CA PRO A 65 -3.56 15.72 -3.89
C PRO A 65 -4.94 16.17 -3.46
N ILE A 66 -5.53 15.48 -2.47
CA ILE A 66 -6.81 15.91 -1.88
C ILE A 66 -6.60 17.37 -1.50
N SER A 67 -7.33 18.27 -2.17
CA SER A 67 -7.07 19.69 -2.03
C SER A 67 -7.23 20.06 -0.55
N ARG A 68 -6.51 21.09 -0.11
CA ARG A 68 -6.62 21.53 1.29
C ARG A 68 -8.07 21.84 1.66
N GLU A 69 -8.88 22.31 0.71
CA GLU A 69 -10.33 22.51 0.92
C GLU A 69 -11.09 21.21 1.14
N GLU A 70 -10.72 20.14 0.43
CA GLU A 70 -11.40 18.84 0.49
C GLU A 70 -11.05 18.09 1.78
N GLN A 71 -9.80 18.23 2.25
CA GLN A 71 -9.40 17.79 3.61
C GLN A 71 -10.14 18.57 4.69
N LEU A 72 -10.26 19.90 4.55
CA LEU A 72 -11.01 20.75 5.49
C LEU A 72 -12.49 20.35 5.53
N ARG A 73 -13.11 20.14 4.36
CA ARG A 73 -14.52 19.73 4.24
C ARG A 73 -14.76 18.38 4.94
N SER A 74 -13.95 17.37 4.63
CA SER A 74 -14.06 16.05 5.27
C SER A 74 -13.82 16.11 6.79
N ALA A 75 -12.87 16.93 7.25
CA ALA A 75 -12.64 17.15 8.68
C ALA A 75 -13.83 17.82 9.39
N LEU A 76 -14.57 18.72 8.71
CA LEU A 76 -15.77 19.35 9.26
C LEU A 76 -16.98 18.40 9.25
N GLU A 77 -17.17 17.63 8.18
CA GLU A 77 -18.27 16.67 8.04
C GLU A 77 -18.18 15.50 9.02
N SER A 78 -16.97 15.08 9.36
CA SER A 78 -16.72 14.02 10.35
C SER A 78 -16.89 14.49 11.80
N GLN A 79 -17.03 15.79 12.07
CA GLN A 79 -17.27 16.26 13.43
C GLN A 79 -18.71 15.98 13.87
N PRO A 80 -18.92 15.40 15.05
CA PRO A 80 -20.27 15.23 15.59
C PRO A 80 -20.89 16.61 15.83
N PRO A 81 -22.20 16.78 15.56
CA PRO A 81 -22.88 18.05 15.75
C PRO A 81 -22.80 18.47 17.22
N ARG A 82 -22.00 19.50 17.50
CA ARG A 82 -21.77 20.01 18.86
C ARG A 82 -22.24 21.45 18.95
N ARG A 83 -22.96 21.78 20.03
CA ARG A 83 -23.41 23.16 20.28
C ARG A 83 -22.19 24.07 20.38
N LEU A 84 -22.20 25.17 19.62
CA LEU A 84 -21.21 26.24 19.79
C LEU A 84 -21.27 26.73 21.23
N ARG A 85 -20.12 26.67 21.92
CA ARG A 85 -20.01 27.03 23.33
C ARG A 85 -20.35 28.52 23.45
N GLY A 86 -21.47 28.84 24.10
CA GLY A 86 -21.96 30.22 24.27
C GLY A 86 -23.18 30.60 23.42
N ALA A 87 -23.68 29.75 22.53
CA ALA A 87 -24.89 30.06 21.78
C ALA A 87 -26.14 30.05 22.69
N PRO A 88 -26.92 31.16 22.74
CA PRO A 88 -28.04 31.30 23.66
C PRO A 88 -29.09 30.22 23.43
N ARG A 89 -29.62 29.66 24.53
CA ARG A 89 -30.55 28.51 24.49
C ARG A 89 -31.93 28.84 23.90
N ARG A 90 -32.31 30.11 23.77
CA ARG A 90 -33.60 30.55 23.18
C ARG A 90 -33.43 31.92 22.53
N LEU A 91 -33.66 32.02 21.22
CA LEU A 91 -34.02 33.27 20.58
C LEU A 91 -35.50 33.52 20.86
N ARG A 92 -35.81 34.47 21.74
CA ARG A 92 -37.18 34.97 21.87
C ARG A 92 -37.38 36.00 20.77
N LEU A 93 -38.10 35.62 19.72
CA LEU A 93 -38.59 36.57 18.73
C LEU A 93 -39.62 37.47 19.40
N TYR A 94 -39.45 38.78 19.25
CA TYR A 94 -40.37 39.77 19.79
C TYR A 94 -41.74 39.61 19.12
N ARG A 95 -42.81 39.52 19.92
CA ARG A 95 -44.19 39.53 19.44
C ARG A 95 -44.84 40.83 19.93
N PRO A 96 -45.16 41.79 19.04
CA PRO A 96 -45.90 42.97 19.44
C PRO A 96 -47.33 42.57 19.82
N GLY A 97 -47.85 43.20 20.88
CA GLY A 97 -49.24 43.14 21.33
C GLY A 97 -49.84 44.53 21.34
#